data_AF-A0A642BT44-F1
#
_entry.id   AF-A0A642BT44-F1
#
_cell.length_a   1.000
_cell.length_b   1.000
_cell.length_c   1.000
_cell.angle_alpha   90.00
_cell.angle_beta   90.00
_cell.angle_gamma   90.00
#
_symmetry.space_group_name_H-M   'P 1'
#
loop_
_entity.id
_entity.type
_entity.pdbx_description
1 polymer ?
#
loop_
_entity_poly.entity_id
_entity_poly.type
_entity_poly.pdbx_seq_one_letter_code
_entity_poly.pdbx_strand_id
1 'polypeptide(L)'
;LAIMADFKLDIDYPYEIVKKEDLYSRPPRIPYNNSRIRYRHYGKTLEKMIQKATEFEPGVEKDQLIKLLATQMKKSFLTWNKESVDDRKIFKDLDELSEGQIILDEEVHKLAESRDILARNNTNNKKNYSRKGR
;
A
#
# COMPACT_ATOMS: atom_id res chain seq x y z
N LEU A 1 -43.48 -4.01 -7.49
CA LEU A 1 -44.64 -4.28 -8.37
C LEU A 1 -44.22 -4.49 -9.83
N ALA A 2 -43.53 -3.54 -10.47
CA ALA A 2 -43.08 -3.66 -11.88
C ALA A 2 -42.33 -4.95 -12.21
N ILE A 3 -41.36 -5.33 -11.36
CA ILE A 3 -40.58 -6.57 -11.51
C ILE A 3 -41.46 -7.82 -11.33
N MET A 4 -42.40 -7.80 -10.38
CA MET A 4 -43.30 -8.92 -10.10
C MET A 4 -44.38 -9.11 -11.19
N ALA A 5 -44.70 -8.05 -11.93
CA ALA A 5 -45.71 -8.02 -12.98
C ALA A 5 -45.11 -8.13 -14.41
N ASP A 6 -43.84 -8.53 -14.55
CA ASP A 6 -43.12 -8.57 -15.83
C ASP A 6 -43.16 -7.26 -16.64
N PHE A 7 -43.30 -6.10 -15.98
CA PHE A 7 -43.49 -4.80 -16.64
C PHE A 7 -44.74 -4.72 -17.54
N LYS A 8 -45.75 -5.58 -17.32
CA LYS A 8 -46.99 -5.61 -18.11
C LYS A 8 -48.06 -4.61 -17.62
N LEU A 9 -47.83 -3.96 -16.48
CA LEU A 9 -48.76 -3.03 -15.87
C LEU A 9 -48.40 -1.59 -16.28
N ASP A 10 -49.31 -0.95 -17.01
CA ASP A 10 -49.21 0.45 -17.43
C ASP A 10 -49.76 1.35 -16.31
N ILE A 11 -48.88 1.72 -15.38
CA ILE A 11 -49.17 2.64 -14.28
C ILE A 11 -48.02 3.64 -14.15
N ASP A 12 -48.31 4.85 -13.68
CA ASP A 12 -47.27 5.84 -13.39
C ASP A 12 -46.54 5.48 -12.09
N TYR A 13 -45.23 5.32 -12.18
CA TYR A 13 -44.38 4.98 -11.03
C TYR A 13 -43.75 6.26 -10.46
N PRO A 14 -43.72 6.43 -9.13
CA PRO A 14 -43.14 7.62 -8.51
C PRO A 14 -41.59 7.66 -8.53
N TYR A 15 -40.94 6.69 -9.19
CA TYR A 15 -39.48 6.56 -9.32
C TYR A 15 -39.11 5.89 -10.65
N GLU A 16 -37.85 6.08 -11.08
CA GLU A 16 -37.31 5.44 -12.28
C GLU A 16 -37.27 3.92 -12.13
N ILE A 17 -37.99 3.23 -13.01
CA ILE A 17 -38.04 1.78 -13.02
C ILE A 17 -36.82 1.27 -13.80
N VAL A 18 -36.12 0.28 -13.23
CA VAL A 18 -35.07 -0.46 -13.95
C VAL A 18 -35.68 -1.10 -15.19
N LYS A 19 -35.13 -0.82 -16.38
CA LYS A 19 -35.61 -1.43 -17.63
C LYS A 19 -35.49 -2.95 -17.56
N LYS A 20 -36.41 -3.67 -18.20
CA LYS A 20 -36.39 -5.15 -18.26
C LYS A 20 -35.05 -5.70 -18.77
N GLU A 21 -34.41 -4.94 -19.66
CA GLU A 21 -33.09 -5.21 -20.24
C GLU A 21 -31.96 -5.17 -19.20
N ASP A 22 -32.02 -4.24 -18.25
CA ASP A 22 -30.98 -4.01 -17.25
C ASP A 22 -31.14 -4.92 -16.02
N LEU A 23 -32.34 -5.44 -15.78
CA LEU A 23 -32.66 -6.29 -14.62
C LEU A 23 -31.84 -7.60 -14.58
N TYR A 24 -31.54 -8.16 -15.75
CA TYR A 24 -30.76 -9.39 -15.90
C TYR A 24 -29.37 -9.14 -16.49
N SER A 25 -28.95 -7.87 -16.58
CA SER A 25 -27.62 -7.53 -17.05
C SER A 25 -26.58 -8.16 -16.13
N ARG A 26 -25.60 -8.85 -16.74
CA ARG A 26 -24.48 -9.39 -15.97
C ARG A 26 -23.69 -8.21 -15.40
N PRO A 27 -23.26 -8.29 -14.13
CA PRO A 27 -22.40 -7.24 -13.57
C PRO A 27 -21.15 -7.08 -14.44
N PRO A 28 -20.64 -5.84 -14.59
CA PRO A 28 -19.44 -5.60 -15.38
C PRO A 28 -18.26 -6.36 -14.77
N ARG A 29 -17.40 -6.91 -15.64
CA ARG A 29 -16.18 -7.58 -15.19
C ARG A 29 -15.23 -6.55 -14.59
N ILE A 30 -14.88 -6.74 -13.32
CA ILE A 30 -13.85 -5.92 -12.68
C ILE A 30 -12.50 -6.32 -13.26
N PRO A 31 -11.75 -5.41 -13.90
CA PRO A 31 -10.43 -5.73 -14.41
C PRO A 31 -9.47 -5.98 -13.25
N TYR A 32 -8.62 -7.01 -13.39
CA TYR A 32 -7.52 -7.21 -12.44
C TYR A 32 -6.50 -6.09 -12.58
N ASN A 33 -6.02 -5.57 -11.44
CA ASN A 33 -4.92 -4.63 -11.43
C ASN A 33 -3.62 -5.33 -11.86
N ASN A 34 -3.21 -5.14 -13.12
CA ASN A 34 -1.99 -5.71 -13.69
C ASN A 34 -0.75 -4.81 -13.55
N SER A 35 -0.71 -3.98 -12.50
CA SER A 35 0.46 -3.12 -12.28
C SER A 35 1.69 -3.93 -11.93
N ARG A 36 2.76 -3.77 -12.72
CA ARG A 36 4.05 -4.39 -12.45
C ARG A 36 4.72 -3.69 -11.27
N ILE A 37 5.18 -4.48 -10.30
CA ILE A 37 5.95 -3.99 -9.14
C ILE A 37 7.43 -4.13 -9.51
N ARG A 38 8.21 -3.05 -9.48
CA ARG A 38 9.65 -3.10 -9.74
C ARG A 38 10.35 -3.92 -8.65
N TYR A 39 10.17 -3.53 -7.39
CA TYR A 39 10.78 -4.18 -6.23
C TYR A 39 9.74 -4.89 -5.35
N ARG A 40 9.71 -6.23 -5.42
CA ARG A 40 8.70 -7.06 -4.71
C ARG A 40 8.77 -6.94 -3.19
N HIS A 41 9.96 -6.68 -2.63
CA HIS A 41 10.18 -6.55 -1.18
C HIS A 41 9.72 -5.19 -0.62
N TYR A 42 9.53 -4.17 -1.45
CA TYR A 42 8.92 -2.90 -1.04
C TYR A 42 7.41 -2.87 -1.33
N GLY A 43 6.98 -3.53 -2.41
CA GLY A 43 5.58 -3.56 -2.84
C GLY A 43 5.13 -2.24 -3.49
N LYS A 44 3.93 -2.25 -4.08
CA LYS A 44 3.40 -1.11 -4.85
C LYS A 44 3.09 0.12 -3.99
N THR A 45 2.68 -0.10 -2.74
CA THR A 45 2.27 1.00 -1.85
C THR A 45 3.44 1.94 -1.58
N LEU A 46 4.63 1.39 -1.39
CA LEU A 46 5.83 2.18 -1.09
C LEU A 46 6.27 3.00 -2.32
N GLU A 47 6.21 2.40 -3.52
CA GLU A 47 6.43 3.12 -4.79
C GLU A 47 5.48 4.32 -4.95
N LYS A 48 4.19 4.13 -4.67
CA LYS A 48 3.21 5.23 -4.70
C LYS A 48 3.49 6.31 -3.65
N MET A 49 3.94 5.92 -2.46
CA MET A 49 4.28 6.90 -1.41
C MET A 49 5.50 7.74 -1.81
N ILE A 50 6.50 7.15 -2.47
CA ILE A 50 7.66 7.87 -3.01
C ILE A 50 7.22 8.87 -4.08
N GLN A 51 6.37 8.45 -5.03
CA GLN A 51 5.80 9.34 -6.04
C GLN A 51 5.02 10.51 -5.42
N LYS A 52 4.28 10.26 -4.34
CA LYS A 52 3.57 11.34 -3.61
C LYS A 52 4.53 12.25 -2.85
N ALA A 53 5.63 11.73 -2.32
CA ALA A 53 6.66 12.53 -1.67
C ALA A 53 7.39 13.45 -2.66
N THR A 54 7.56 13.05 -3.92
CA THR A 54 8.15 13.91 -4.95
C THR A 54 7.25 15.09 -5.33
N GLU A 55 5.92 14.89 -5.30
CA GLU A 55 4.92 15.95 -5.57
C GLU A 55 4.82 16.99 -4.44
N PHE A 56 5.34 16.69 -3.24
CA PHE A 56 5.26 17.57 -2.08
C PHE A 56 6.22 18.77 -2.18
N GLU A 57 5.79 19.91 -1.64
CA GLU A 57 6.59 21.13 -1.59
C GLU A 57 7.88 20.93 -0.77
N PRO A 58 9.01 21.54 -1.18
CA PRO A 58 10.26 21.44 -0.44
C PRO A 58 10.12 22.13 0.92
N GLY A 59 10.36 21.37 1.99
CA GLY A 59 10.27 21.86 3.37
C GLY A 59 10.60 20.77 4.39
N VAL A 60 10.57 21.15 5.67
CA VAL A 60 10.90 20.25 6.80
C VAL A 60 10.01 19.00 6.82
N GLU A 61 8.74 19.15 6.42
CA GLU A 61 7.79 18.05 6.33
C GLU A 61 8.19 17.01 5.27
N LYS A 62 8.66 17.48 4.10
CA LYS A 62 9.16 16.60 3.03
C LYS A 62 10.39 15.83 3.49
N ASP A 63 11.34 16.48 4.13
CA ASP A 63 12.54 15.82 4.65
C ASP A 63 12.20 14.75 5.70
N GLN A 64 11.25 15.04 6.57
CA GLN A 64 10.79 14.09 7.57
C GLN A 64 10.03 12.92 6.95
N LEU A 65 9.18 13.18 5.95
CA LEU A 65 8.49 12.14 5.18
C LEU A 65 9.48 11.22 4.47
N ILE A 66 10.53 11.77 3.86
CA ILE A 66 11.58 11.01 3.18
C ILE A 66 12.33 10.11 4.19
N LYS A 67 12.68 10.62 5.38
CA LYS A 67 13.31 9.79 6.44
C LYS A 67 12.42 8.63 6.89
N LEU A 68 11.11 8.89 7.03
CA LEU A 68 10.14 7.86 7.39
C LEU A 68 10.02 6.81 6.28
N LEU A 69 10.03 7.23 5.01
CA LEU A 69 10.01 6.32 3.87
C LEU A 69 11.25 5.44 3.82
N ALA A 70 12.44 6.01 3.98
CA ALA A 70 13.69 5.25 4.02
C ALA A 70 13.70 4.23 5.18
N THR A 71 13.20 4.63 6.36
CA THR A 71 13.04 3.73 7.50
C THR A 71 12.07 2.58 7.19
N GLN A 72 10.96 2.89 6.53
CA GLN A 72 9.96 1.91 6.13
C GLN A 72 10.49 0.97 5.03
N MET A 73 11.33 1.45 4.11
CA MET A 73 12.04 0.63 3.11
C MET A 73 12.95 -0.38 3.80
N LYS A 74 13.81 0.06 4.72
CA LYS A 74 14.71 -0.82 5.49
C LYS A 74 13.93 -1.89 6.25
N LYS A 75 12.81 -1.52 6.88
CA LYS A 75 11.91 -2.47 7.57
C LYS A 75 11.28 -3.47 6.61
N SER A 76 10.78 -3.02 5.47
CA SER A 76 10.14 -3.90 4.48
C SER A 76 11.14 -4.89 3.90
N PHE A 77 12.36 -4.43 3.61
CA PHE A 77 13.44 -5.30 3.16
C PHE A 77 13.78 -6.37 4.21
N LEU A 78 13.97 -5.99 5.48
CA LEU A 78 14.26 -6.94 6.58
C LEU A 78 13.10 -7.92 6.86
N THR A 79 11.87 -7.57 6.49
CA THR A 79 10.71 -8.45 6.63
C THR A 79 10.72 -9.54 5.57
N TRP A 80 11.14 -9.21 4.35
CA TRP A 80 11.20 -10.15 3.23
C TRP A 80 12.54 -10.88 3.09
N ASN A 81 13.64 -10.25 3.54
CA ASN A 81 15.01 -10.79 3.51
C ASN A 81 15.56 -10.89 4.94
N LYS A 82 16.18 -12.02 5.27
CA LYS A 82 16.72 -12.30 6.63
C LYS A 82 18.13 -11.75 6.88
N GLU A 83 18.75 -11.18 5.87
CA GLU A 83 20.11 -10.63 5.94
C GLU A 83 20.07 -9.13 6.24
N SER A 84 21.08 -8.63 6.95
CA SER A 84 21.23 -7.19 7.19
C SER A 84 21.44 -6.46 5.87
N VAL A 85 20.80 -5.30 5.75
CA VAL A 85 20.90 -4.42 4.57
C VAL A 85 21.79 -3.25 4.91
N ASP A 86 22.64 -2.90 3.96
CA ASP A 86 23.43 -1.67 4.01
C ASP A 86 22.57 -0.46 3.63
N ASP A 87 22.72 0.65 4.35
CA ASP A 87 21.89 1.84 4.18
C ASP A 87 22.09 2.46 2.78
N ARG A 88 23.30 2.34 2.23
CA ARG A 88 23.64 2.71 0.84
C ARG A 88 22.71 2.11 -0.19
N LYS A 89 22.33 0.84 0.00
CA LYS A 89 21.45 0.15 -0.94
C LYS A 89 20.05 0.71 -0.89
N ILE A 90 19.54 1.01 0.31
CA ILE A 90 18.23 1.62 0.49
C ILE A 90 18.19 3.01 -0.15
N PHE A 91 19.24 3.82 0.02
CA PHE A 91 19.31 5.15 -0.61
C PHE A 91 19.39 5.07 -2.13
N LYS A 92 20.17 4.13 -2.67
CA LYS A 92 20.22 3.89 -4.12
C LYS A 92 18.88 3.45 -4.69
N ASP A 93 18.19 2.54 -4.00
CA ASP A 93 16.86 2.09 -4.42
C ASP A 93 15.83 3.23 -4.37
N LEU A 94 15.96 4.14 -3.39
CA LEU A 94 15.11 5.32 -3.25
C LEU A 94 15.35 6.33 -4.36
N ASP A 95 16.61 6.57 -4.73
CA ASP A 95 17.00 7.40 -5.86
C ASP A 95 16.41 6.86 -7.18
N GLU A 96 16.55 5.55 -7.41
CA GLU A 96 15.99 4.89 -8.61
C GLU A 96 14.46 4.92 -8.65
N LEU A 97 13.79 4.74 -7.51
CA LEU A 97 12.33 4.79 -7.41
C LEU A 97 11.77 6.22 -7.47
N SER A 98 12.56 7.22 -7.10
CA SER A 98 12.22 8.64 -7.18
C SER A 98 12.62 9.29 -8.50
N GLU A 99 13.20 8.52 -9.43
CA GLU A 99 13.69 9.00 -10.73
C GLU A 99 14.69 10.16 -10.59
N GLY A 100 15.55 10.13 -9.56
CA GLY A 100 16.57 11.16 -9.32
C GLY A 100 16.09 12.40 -8.56
N GLN A 101 14.83 12.42 -8.11
CA GLN A 101 14.25 13.59 -7.43
C GLN A 101 14.60 13.66 -5.95
N ILE A 102 14.95 12.53 -5.32
CA ILE A 102 15.26 12.45 -3.89
C ILE A 102 16.63 11.83 -3.72
N ILE A 103 17.62 12.68 -3.46
CA ILE A 103 18.99 12.27 -3.15
C ILE A 103 19.18 12.40 -1.64
N LEU A 104 19.51 11.29 -0.99
CA LEU A 104 19.80 11.23 0.44
C LEU A 104 21.26 10.84 0.64
N ASP A 105 21.97 11.64 1.42
CA ASP A 105 23.34 11.32 1.82
C ASP A 105 23.37 10.50 3.12
N GLU A 106 24.20 9.46 3.09
CA GLU A 106 24.42 8.52 4.19
C GLU A 106 25.01 9.20 5.44
N GLU A 107 25.76 10.29 5.26
CA GLU A 107 26.40 11.00 6.38
C GLU A 107 25.42 11.86 7.19
N VAL A 108 24.31 12.29 6.57
CA VAL A 108 23.34 13.20 7.20
C VAL A 108 22.21 12.42 7.87
N HIS A 109 21.89 11.22 7.36
CA HIS A 109 20.73 10.44 7.80
C HIS A 109 21.09 8.98 8.08
N LYS A 110 21.39 8.69 9.35
CA LYS A 110 21.48 7.29 9.83
C LYS A 110 20.09 6.71 10.00
N LEU A 111 19.82 5.57 9.34
CA LEU A 111 18.58 4.83 9.53
C LEU A 111 18.64 4.00 10.82
N ALA A 112 17.48 3.59 11.32
CA ALA A 112 17.42 2.72 12.50
C ALA A 112 18.21 1.42 12.26
N GLU A 113 18.93 0.97 13.29
CA GLU A 113 19.77 -0.23 13.22
C GLU A 113 18.92 -1.48 12.94
N SER A 114 19.44 -2.35 12.06
CA SER A 114 18.74 -3.56 11.61
C SER A 114 18.36 -4.48 12.79
N ARG A 115 19.17 -4.47 13.86
CA ARG A 115 18.94 -5.26 15.09
C ARG A 115 17.73 -4.77 15.88
N ASP A 116 17.54 -3.45 15.99
CA ASP A 116 16.42 -2.86 16.72
C ASP A 116 15.09 -3.11 16.03
N ILE A 117 15.10 -3.10 14.69
CA ILE A 117 13.93 -3.39 13.86
C ILE A 117 13.49 -4.86 14.03
N LEU A 118 14.44 -5.80 13.98
CA LEU A 118 14.15 -7.24 14.12
C LEU A 118 13.74 -7.61 15.56
N ALA A 119 14.36 -7.00 16.57
CA ALA A 119 14.02 -7.25 17.98
C ALA A 119 12.56 -6.87 18.30
N ARG A 120 12.06 -5.76 17.74
CA ARG A 120 10.65 -5.33 17.88
C ARG A 120 9.65 -6.28 17.22
N ASN A 121 10.01 -6.95 16.12
CA ASN A 121 9.12 -7.89 15.45
C ASN A 121 8.91 -9.18 16.26
N ASN A 122 9.91 -9.59 17.06
CA ASN A 122 9.85 -10.84 17.84
C ASN A 122 8.99 -10.73 19.11
N THR A 123 8.83 -9.54 19.69
CA THR A 123 8.04 -9.35 20.93
C THR A 123 6.53 -9.45 20.67
N ASN A 124 6.07 -9.11 19.47
CA ASN A 124 4.64 -9.19 19.11
C ASN A 124 4.15 -10.63 18.86
N ASN A 125 5.03 -11.58 18.59
CA ASN A 125 4.67 -13.00 18.40
C ASN A 125 4.52 -13.78 19.72
N LYS A 126 4.78 -13.17 20.89
CA LYS A 126 4.66 -13.83 22.21
C LYS A 126 3.35 -13.57 22.96
N LYS A 127 2.35 -12.94 22.34
CA LYS A 127 1.01 -12.82 22.93
C LYS A 127 0.05 -13.65 22.10
N ASN A 128 -0.35 -14.82 22.64
CA ASN A 128 -1.51 -15.69 22.31
C ASN A 128 -1.10 -17.18 22.44
N TYR A 129 -1.69 -18.10 23.19
CA TYR A 129 -2.92 -18.20 23.98
C TYR A 129 -2.68 -19.16 25.17
N SER A 130 -2.84 -18.71 26.41
CA SER A 130 -3.13 -19.64 27.51
C SER A 130 -4.61 -20.03 27.39
N ARG A 131 -4.90 -21.12 26.67
CA ARG A 131 -6.17 -21.83 26.81
C ARG A 131 -6.25 -22.37 28.23
N LYS A 132 -6.87 -21.61 29.13
CA LYS A 132 -7.19 -22.11 30.46
C LYS A 132 -8.43 -22.98 30.31
N GLY A 133 -8.20 -24.29 30.19
CA GLY A 133 -9.25 -25.28 30.34
C GLY A 133 -9.76 -25.27 31.78
N ARG A 134 -11.08 -25.18 31.92
CA ARG A 134 -11.88 -25.95 32.87
C ARG A 134 -13.34 -25.85 32.48
#